data_AF-A0A3D5D1C3-F1
#
_entry.id   AF-A0A3D5D1C3-F1
#
_cell.length_a   1.000
_cell.length_b   1.000
_cell.length_c   1.000
_cell.angle_alpha   90.00
_cell.angle_beta   90.00
_cell.angle_gamma   90.00
#
_symmetry.space_group_name_H-M   'P 1'
#
loop_
_entity.id
_entity.type
_entity.pdbx_description
1 polymer ?
#
loop_
_entity_poly.entity_id
_entity_poly.type
_entity_poly.pdbx_seq_one_letter_code
_entity_poly.pdbx_strand_id
1 'polypeptide(L)'
;VTEDEVLGIGGENLAGFYSAMKYFQSQDNDSNKKFVEAFKKRWGKDAVIGDVTQAAYLGPWLYKAAVERAGSFDVDKVQAALPGYEFKDAPEGPVTVEANHHLTTKLRIGQWGKDGQAKVVYTSDYIKPDPFPKGYQ
;
A
#
# COMPACT_ATOMS: atom_id res chain seq x y z
N VAL A 1 -8.39 5.81 -8.55
CA VAL A 1 -8.40 7.17 -7.96
C VAL A 1 -7.76 7.13 -6.59
N THR A 2 -6.55 7.65 -6.51
CA THR A 2 -5.73 7.89 -5.30
C THR A 2 -5.10 9.30 -5.40
N GLU A 3 -4.41 9.77 -4.38
CA GLU A 3 -4.10 11.18 -4.16
C GLU A 3 -3.31 11.84 -5.30
N ASP A 4 -2.41 11.12 -5.97
CA ASP A 4 -1.68 11.59 -7.15
C ASP A 4 -2.58 11.76 -8.38
N GLU A 5 -3.56 10.89 -8.57
CA GLU A 5 -4.58 11.03 -9.62
C GLU A 5 -5.54 12.20 -9.29
N VAL A 6 -5.90 12.37 -8.02
CA VAL A 6 -6.73 13.49 -7.54
C VAL A 6 -6.03 14.83 -7.75
N LEU A 7 -4.71 14.88 -7.58
CA LEU A 7 -3.93 16.09 -7.87
C LEU A 7 -4.10 16.54 -9.34
N GLY A 8 -4.20 15.61 -10.29
CA GLY A 8 -4.44 15.91 -11.69
C GLY A 8 -5.90 16.25 -12.01
N ILE A 9 -6.86 15.61 -11.34
CA ILE A 9 -8.30 15.79 -11.57
C ILE A 9 -8.84 17.08 -10.92
N GLY A 10 -8.26 17.51 -9.79
CA GLY A 10 -8.81 18.55 -8.93
C GLY A 10 -9.76 17.96 -7.88
N GLY A 11 -9.46 18.19 -6.60
CA GLY A 11 -10.22 17.61 -5.48
C GLY A 11 -11.69 18.06 -5.45
N GLU A 12 -11.98 19.27 -5.91
CA GLU A 12 -13.32 19.80 -6.06
C GLU A 12 -14.20 18.97 -7.01
N ASN A 13 -13.62 18.33 -8.02
CA ASN A 13 -14.33 17.51 -8.99
C ASN A 13 -14.64 16.10 -8.46
N LEU A 14 -13.96 15.69 -7.40
CA LEU A 14 -14.12 14.37 -6.76
C LEU A 14 -14.77 14.44 -5.38
N ALA A 15 -15.05 15.63 -4.86
CA ALA A 15 -15.63 15.80 -3.53
C ALA A 15 -16.89 14.94 -3.35
N GLY A 16 -16.88 14.05 -2.35
CA GLY A 16 -17.97 13.12 -2.05
C GLY A 16 -17.91 11.78 -2.79
N PHE A 17 -17.04 11.61 -3.79
CA PHE A 17 -16.81 10.32 -4.46
C PHE A 17 -16.04 9.38 -3.54
N TYR A 18 -16.13 8.08 -3.82
CA TYR A 18 -15.49 7.04 -3.04
C TYR A 18 -14.47 6.25 -3.87
N SER A 19 -13.37 5.89 -3.22
CA SER A 19 -12.37 4.96 -3.73
C SER A 19 -12.22 3.76 -2.80
N ALA A 20 -11.95 2.60 -3.39
CA ALA A 20 -11.60 1.37 -2.69
C ALA A 20 -10.13 1.05 -2.97
N MET A 21 -9.27 1.15 -1.95
CA MET A 21 -7.82 0.96 -2.07
C MET A 21 -7.27 0.23 -0.84
N LYS A 22 -6.03 -0.26 -0.91
CA LYS A 22 -5.33 -0.77 0.28
C LYS A 22 -4.67 0.37 1.05
N TYR A 23 -4.30 1.48 0.40
CA TYR A 23 -3.65 2.61 1.03
C TYR A 23 -4.32 3.96 0.72
N PHE A 24 -4.32 4.84 1.72
CA PHE A 24 -4.54 6.28 1.59
C PHE A 24 -3.51 7.02 2.46
N GLN A 25 -2.96 8.13 1.98
CA GLN A 25 -1.93 8.85 2.74
C GLN A 25 -2.47 9.45 4.05
N SER A 26 -3.80 9.60 4.16
CA SER A 26 -4.50 10.10 5.33
C SER A 26 -4.60 9.09 6.48
N GLN A 27 -4.12 7.85 6.30
CA GLN A 27 -4.17 6.83 7.35
C GLN A 27 -3.45 7.27 8.62
N ASP A 28 -4.11 7.11 9.77
CA ASP A 28 -3.58 7.49 11.07
C ASP A 28 -2.84 6.32 11.75
N ASN A 29 -1.62 6.05 11.28
CA ASN A 29 -0.71 5.10 11.94
C ASN A 29 0.75 5.59 11.88
N ASP A 30 1.58 5.10 12.79
CA ASP A 30 2.94 5.62 12.96
C ASP A 30 3.86 5.37 11.76
N SER A 31 3.75 4.19 11.13
CA SER A 31 4.54 3.85 9.93
C SER A 31 4.18 4.77 8.76
N ASN A 32 2.89 5.06 8.59
CA ASN A 32 2.43 6.00 7.57
C ASN A 32 2.90 7.44 7.84
N LYS A 33 2.77 7.93 9.08
CA LYS A 33 3.22 9.29 9.44
C LYS A 33 4.70 9.48 9.12
N LYS A 34 5.54 8.52 9.50
CA LYS A 34 6.99 8.53 9.18
C LYS A 34 7.24 8.52 7.68
N PHE A 35 6.50 7.70 6.93
CA PHE A 35 6.61 7.63 5.48
C PHE A 35 6.21 8.94 4.80
N VAL A 36 5.05 9.51 5.16
CA VAL A 36 4.57 10.80 4.63
C VAL A 36 5.55 11.92 4.94
N GLU A 37 6.06 11.99 6.16
CA GLU A 37 7.07 12.99 6.55
C GLU A 37 8.34 12.85 5.71
N ALA A 38 8.90 11.64 5.61
CA ALA A 38 10.11 11.39 4.83
C ALA A 38 9.91 11.68 3.34
N PHE A 39 8.76 11.30 2.78
CA PHE A 39 8.42 11.53 1.39
C PHE A 39 8.30 13.04 1.09
N LYS A 40 7.57 13.79 1.92
CA LYS A 40 7.43 15.24 1.77
C LYS A 40 8.74 15.98 2.00
N LYS A 41 9.58 15.52 2.93
CA LYS A 41 10.93 16.05 3.10
C LYS A 41 11.78 15.89 1.83
N ARG A 42 11.61 14.79 1.10
CA ARG A 42 12.40 14.47 -0.10
C ARG A 42 11.86 15.11 -1.38
N TRP A 43 10.55 15.24 -1.51
CA TRP A 43 9.87 15.61 -2.76
C TRP A 43 9.08 16.93 -2.68
N GLY A 44 8.98 17.53 -1.50
CA GLY A 44 8.28 18.79 -1.26
C GLY A 44 7.05 18.60 -0.37
N LYS A 45 6.71 19.66 0.39
CA LYS A 45 5.59 19.66 1.36
C LYS A 45 4.22 19.35 0.74
N ASP A 46 4.05 19.70 -0.53
CA ASP A 46 2.81 19.56 -1.29
C ASP A 46 2.78 18.26 -2.11
N ALA A 47 3.85 17.46 -2.06
CA ALA A 47 3.88 16.15 -2.69
C ALA A 47 2.88 15.21 -2.00
N VAL A 48 2.15 14.44 -2.82
CA VAL A 48 1.14 13.49 -2.38
C VAL A 48 1.56 12.06 -2.70
N ILE A 49 1.02 11.11 -1.95
CA ILE A 49 1.36 9.69 -2.07
C ILE A 49 0.10 8.91 -2.41
N GLY A 50 0.09 8.29 -3.58
CA GLY A 50 -0.95 7.35 -3.96
C GLY A 50 -0.66 5.91 -3.52
N ASP A 51 -1.69 5.07 -3.64
CA ASP A 51 -1.66 3.63 -3.37
C ASP A 51 -0.57 2.88 -4.15
N VAL A 52 -0.35 3.25 -5.41
CA VAL A 52 0.69 2.66 -6.26
C VAL A 52 2.09 3.07 -5.81
N THR A 53 2.27 4.33 -5.42
CA THR A 53 3.54 4.85 -4.88
C THR A 53 3.90 4.17 -3.57
N GLN A 54 2.92 3.95 -2.68
CA GLN A 54 3.14 3.21 -1.44
C GLN A 54 3.52 1.74 -1.73
N ALA A 55 2.84 1.08 -2.68
CA ALA A 55 3.16 -0.30 -3.04
C ALA A 55 4.58 -0.42 -3.63
N ALA A 56 4.98 0.54 -4.48
CA ALA A 56 6.34 0.60 -5.03
C ALA A 56 7.39 0.85 -3.93
N TYR A 57 7.07 1.63 -2.90
CA TYR A 57 7.93 1.82 -1.73
C TYR A 57 8.09 0.53 -0.91
N LEU A 58 7.04 -0.28 -0.79
CA LEU A 58 7.06 -1.53 -0.03
C LEU A 58 7.92 -2.63 -0.70
N GLY A 59 7.90 -2.73 -2.02
CA GLY A 59 8.58 -3.80 -2.78
C GLY A 59 10.05 -4.03 -2.39
N PRO A 60 10.91 -3.00 -2.36
CA PRO A 60 12.32 -3.14 -1.95
C PRO A 60 12.52 -3.69 -0.53
N TRP A 61 11.62 -3.39 0.42
CA TRP A 61 11.70 -3.93 1.78
C TRP A 61 11.38 -5.43 1.81
N LEU A 62 10.40 -5.87 1.02
CA LEU A 62 10.09 -7.29 0.88
C LEU A 62 11.23 -8.05 0.19
N TYR A 63 11.83 -7.46 -0.84
CA TYR A 63 13.02 -8.03 -1.50
C TYR A 63 14.21 -8.14 -0.54
N LYS A 64 14.51 -7.08 0.23
CA LYS A 64 15.54 -7.12 1.27
C LYS A 64 15.30 -8.27 2.25
N ALA A 65 14.07 -8.40 2.75
CA ALA A 65 13.72 -9.48 3.68
C ALA A 65 13.87 -10.87 3.05
N ALA A 66 13.53 -11.03 1.77
CA ALA A 66 13.71 -12.27 1.03
C ALA A 66 15.19 -12.67 0.94
N VAL A 67 16.05 -11.72 0.56
CA VAL A 67 17.51 -11.91 0.48
C VAL A 67 18.09 -12.27 1.85
N GLU A 68 17.70 -11.56 2.91
CA GLU A 68 18.17 -11.81 4.27
C GLU A 68 17.75 -13.19 4.77
N ARG A 69 16.51 -13.63 4.48
CA ARG A 69 16.01 -14.96 4.83
C ARG A 69 16.67 -16.08 4.01
N ALA A 70 16.96 -15.82 2.74
CA ALA A 70 17.65 -16.77 1.86
C ALA A 70 19.16 -16.88 2.14
N GLY A 71 19.75 -15.85 2.77
CA GLY A 71 21.21 -15.71 2.87
C GLY A 71 21.88 -15.65 1.49
N SER A 72 21.17 -15.17 0.47
CA SER A 72 21.59 -15.26 -0.93
C SER A 72 20.88 -14.24 -1.81
N PHE A 73 21.51 -13.90 -2.94
CA PHE A 73 20.89 -13.13 -4.03
C PHE A 73 20.46 -14.03 -5.21
N ASP A 74 20.62 -15.36 -5.06
CA ASP A 74 20.14 -16.32 -6.04
C ASP A 74 18.60 -16.25 -6.15
N VAL A 75 18.09 -16.11 -7.38
CA VAL A 75 16.67 -15.81 -7.65
C VAL A 75 15.76 -16.88 -7.07
N ASP A 76 16.08 -18.15 -7.30
CA ASP A 76 15.24 -19.27 -6.86
C ASP A 76 15.21 -19.37 -5.34
N LYS A 77 16.37 -19.17 -4.68
CA LYS A 77 16.45 -19.14 -3.21
C LYS A 77 15.69 -17.95 -2.62
N VAL A 78 15.83 -16.76 -3.20
CA VAL A 78 15.12 -15.54 -2.76
C VAL A 78 13.61 -15.72 -2.90
N GLN A 79 13.16 -16.24 -4.04
CA GLN A 79 11.74 -16.50 -4.28
C GLN A 79 11.19 -17.50 -3.24
N ALA A 80 11.85 -18.64 -3.04
CA ALA A 80 11.39 -19.67 -2.11
C ALA A 80 11.40 -19.21 -0.65
N ALA A 81 12.25 -18.24 -0.29
CA ALA A 81 12.42 -17.80 1.10
C ALA A 81 11.35 -16.82 1.60
N LEU A 82 10.67 -16.08 0.72
CA LEU A 82 9.81 -14.96 1.12
C LEU A 82 8.40 -15.34 1.64
N PRO A 83 7.70 -16.38 1.14
CA PRO A 83 6.40 -16.75 1.66
C PRO A 83 6.35 -16.92 3.19
N GLY A 84 5.22 -16.51 3.78
CA GLY A 84 5.01 -16.44 5.23
C GLY A 84 5.74 -15.30 5.94
N TYR A 85 6.44 -14.41 5.21
CA TYR A 85 7.02 -13.21 5.82
C TYR A 85 5.96 -12.20 6.19
N GLU A 86 6.01 -11.70 7.42
CA GLU A 86 5.21 -10.58 7.89
C GLU A 86 6.08 -9.33 7.97
N PHE A 87 5.75 -8.30 7.20
CA PHE A 87 6.37 -6.98 7.29
C PHE A 87 5.47 -6.05 8.10
N LYS A 88 5.90 -5.72 9.32
CA LYS A 88 5.08 -4.97 10.30
C LYS A 88 5.04 -3.46 10.06
N ASP A 89 6.08 -2.93 9.42
CA ASP A 89 6.29 -1.47 9.30
C ASP A 89 5.82 -0.90 7.96
N ALA A 90 4.93 -1.60 7.23
CA ALA A 90 4.37 -1.08 5.99
C ALA A 90 3.49 0.16 6.27
N PRO A 91 3.52 1.21 5.42
CA PRO A 91 2.68 2.40 5.61
C PRO A 91 1.16 2.08 5.60
N GLU A 92 0.76 1.08 4.83
CA GLU A 92 -0.62 0.58 4.79
C GLU A 92 -1.02 -0.25 6.03
N GLY A 93 -0.10 -0.45 6.98
CA GLY A 93 -0.19 -1.40 8.09
C GLY A 93 0.55 -2.71 7.78
N PRO A 94 0.65 -3.63 8.77
CA PRO A 94 1.31 -4.91 8.57
C PRO A 94 0.80 -5.67 7.34
N VAL A 95 1.70 -6.33 6.62
CA VAL A 95 1.34 -7.17 5.47
C VAL A 95 2.01 -8.54 5.60
N THR A 96 1.36 -9.57 5.07
CA THR A 96 1.92 -10.93 5.03
C THR A 96 2.05 -11.38 3.59
N VAL A 97 3.24 -11.88 3.21
CA VAL A 97 3.45 -12.49 1.90
C VAL A 97 2.91 -13.92 1.94
N GLU A 98 1.93 -14.20 1.11
CA GLU A 98 1.30 -15.52 1.02
C GLU A 98 2.04 -16.43 0.02
N ALA A 99 1.68 -17.72 0.01
CA ALA A 99 2.32 -18.72 -0.84
C ALA A 99 2.24 -18.42 -2.35
N ASN A 100 1.22 -17.67 -2.78
CA ASN A 100 1.05 -17.20 -4.16
C ASN A 100 1.78 -15.88 -4.45
N HIS A 101 2.69 -15.45 -3.57
CA HIS A 101 3.44 -14.19 -3.64
C HIS A 101 2.61 -12.90 -3.64
N HIS A 102 1.31 -12.99 -3.39
CA HIS A 102 0.47 -11.82 -3.13
C HIS A 102 0.48 -11.48 -1.64
N LEU A 103 0.00 -10.29 -1.31
CA LEU A 103 -0.07 -9.81 0.07
C LEU A 103 -1.46 -10.03 0.67
N THR A 104 -1.50 -10.50 1.90
CA THR A 104 -2.65 -10.32 2.78
C THR A 104 -2.64 -8.88 3.29
N THR A 105 -3.68 -8.12 2.93
CA THR A 105 -3.81 -6.69 3.23
C THR A 105 -5.22 -6.35 3.70
N LYS A 106 -5.46 -5.10 4.09
CA LYS A 106 -6.82 -4.60 4.39
C LYS A 106 -7.36 -3.80 3.22
N LEU A 107 -8.67 -3.92 2.97
CA LEU A 107 -9.40 -3.00 2.11
C LEU A 107 -9.78 -1.74 2.89
N ARG A 108 -9.70 -0.58 2.24
CA ARG A 108 -10.13 0.70 2.78
C ARG A 108 -11.04 1.40 1.79
N ILE A 109 -12.10 2.01 2.31
CA ILE A 109 -12.96 2.91 1.53
C ILE A 109 -12.66 4.34 1.96
N GLY A 110 -12.22 5.16 1.01
CA GLY A 110 -11.93 6.58 1.20
C GLY A 110 -12.97 7.45 0.52
N GLN A 111 -13.50 8.45 1.24
CA GLN A 111 -14.36 9.49 0.67
C GLN A 111 -13.52 10.74 0.39
N TRP A 112 -13.53 11.22 -0.85
CA TRP A 112 -12.71 12.36 -1.27
C TRP A 112 -13.23 13.70 -0.75
N GLY A 113 -12.33 14.52 -0.21
CA GLY A 113 -12.52 15.92 0.12
C GLY A 113 -12.11 16.86 -1.01
N LYS A 114 -12.54 18.13 -0.89
CA LYS A 114 -12.17 19.19 -1.85
C LYS A 114 -10.67 19.52 -1.82
N ASP A 115 -9.99 19.20 -0.73
CA ASP A 115 -8.54 19.34 -0.56
C ASP A 115 -7.73 18.22 -1.24
N GLY A 116 -8.40 17.33 -1.95
CA GLY A 116 -7.80 16.19 -2.63
C GLY A 116 -7.32 15.08 -1.69
N GLN A 117 -7.77 15.08 -0.44
CA GLN A 117 -7.49 14.03 0.53
C GLN A 117 -8.67 13.10 0.70
N ALA A 118 -8.40 11.81 0.86
CA ALA A 118 -9.43 10.83 1.19
C ALA A 118 -9.62 10.76 2.70
N LYS A 119 -10.84 10.89 3.19
CA LYS A 119 -11.21 10.46 4.54
C LYS A 119 -11.51 8.97 4.51
N VAL A 120 -10.74 8.15 5.21
CA VAL A 120 -11.05 6.73 5.37
C VAL A 120 -12.34 6.59 6.19
N VAL A 121 -13.39 6.01 5.57
CA VAL A 121 -14.70 5.81 6.19
C VAL A 121 -14.98 4.35 6.55
N TYR A 122 -14.20 3.42 6.00
CA TYR A 122 -14.27 2.00 6.31
C TYR A 122 -12.89 1.36 6.16
N THR A 123 -12.62 0.35 6.98
CA THR A 123 -11.46 -0.53 6.89
C THR A 123 -11.91 -1.94 7.22
N SER A 124 -11.55 -2.90 6.36
CA SER A 124 -11.88 -4.31 6.59
C SER A 124 -10.91 -4.97 7.57
N ASP A 125 -11.24 -6.21 7.95
CA ASP A 125 -10.24 -7.16 8.43
C ASP A 125 -9.23 -7.50 7.32
N TYR A 126 -8.19 -8.25 7.67
CA TYR A 126 -7.22 -8.73 6.69
C TYR A 126 -7.86 -9.70 5.71
N ILE A 127 -7.63 -9.46 4.42
CA ILE A 127 -8.14 -10.22 3.29
C ILE A 127 -6.99 -11.02 2.70
N LYS A 128 -7.14 -12.34 2.65
CA LYS A 128 -6.20 -13.20 1.92
C LYS A 128 -6.38 -13.02 0.41
N PRO A 129 -5.28 -12.96 -0.36
CA PRO A 129 -5.34 -12.78 -1.80
C PRO A 129 -5.81 -14.06 -2.50
N ASP A 130 -6.88 -13.94 -3.29
CA ASP A 130 -7.33 -14.93 -4.26
C ASP A 130 -7.29 -14.31 -5.66
N PRO A 131 -6.12 -14.28 -6.33
CA PRO A 131 -5.98 -13.62 -7.63
C PRO A 131 -6.69 -14.36 -8.76
N PHE A 132 -7.08 -15.62 -8.56
CA PHE A 132 -7.75 -16.47 -9.56
C PHE A 132 -8.98 -17.16 -8.96
N PRO A 133 -10.00 -16.38 -8.56
CA PRO A 133 -11.16 -16.92 -7.88
C PRO A 133 -11.92 -17.89 -8.78
N LYS A 134 -12.45 -18.97 -8.19
CA LYS A 134 -13.23 -19.97 -8.91
C LYS A 134 -14.41 -19.30 -9.64
N GLY A 135 -14.56 -19.60 -10.94
CA GLY A 135 -15.63 -19.06 -11.79
C GLY A 135 -15.24 -17.82 -12.61
N TYR A 136 -14.00 -17.32 -12.49
CA TYR A 136 -13.49 -16.16 -13.24
C TYR A 136 -12.22 -16.48 -14.04
N GLN A 137 -12.06 -17.75 -14.46
CA GLN A 137 -10.92 -18.24 -15.27
C GLN A 137 -11.23 -18.20 -16.76
#